data_AF-A0A2V6LC82-F1
#
_entry.id   AF-A0A2V6LC82-F1
#
_cell.length_a   1.000
_cell.length_b   1.000
_cell.length_c   1.000
_cell.angle_alpha   90.00
_cell.angle_beta   90.00
_cell.angle_gamma   90.00
#
_symmetry.space_group_name_H-M   'P 1'
#
loop_
_entity.id
_entity.type
_entity.pdbx_description
1 polymer ?
#
loop_
_entity_poly.entity_id
_entity_poly.type
_entity_poly.pdbx_seq_one_letter_code
_entity_poly.pdbx_strand_id
1 'polypeptide(L)'
;MRQITWLTGDYANVNDRQGQAAKRGCAVTIDFHFNGNGADAKGGEVWYKPGDANARPLGRAIVDAYTALGLPFHGTEPLKEAVQGNRASFIRHYPCPAVLIEPLFVTNPSANQAGWIHDDKNVQSLARRIAQALQNATQDEKSLVGLSIGHLYKPSSRGDTGVDCVLGDTEAAHARAVAEAVGTILTGQPVNAPPWPPPK
;
A
#
# COMPACT_ATOMS: atom_id res chain seq x y z
N MET A 1 -16.10 5.31 -13.43
CA MET A 1 -15.61 4.58 -12.22
C MET A 1 -14.42 3.71 -12.60
N ARG A 2 -13.38 3.72 -11.77
CA ARG A 2 -12.10 3.04 -12.06
C ARG A 2 -12.25 1.54 -11.93
N GLN A 3 -11.39 0.83 -12.65
CA GLN A 3 -11.27 -0.61 -12.52
C GLN A 3 -10.11 -0.93 -11.59
N ILE A 4 -10.20 -2.05 -10.88
CA ILE A 4 -9.09 -2.56 -10.07
C ILE A 4 -8.67 -3.94 -10.53
N THR A 5 -7.41 -4.24 -10.27
CA THR A 5 -6.90 -5.60 -10.34
C THR A 5 -6.04 -5.90 -9.13
N TRP A 6 -6.26 -7.05 -8.51
CA TRP A 6 -5.36 -7.56 -7.49
C TRP A 6 -4.10 -8.11 -8.14
N LEU A 7 -2.95 -7.66 -7.66
CA LEU A 7 -1.63 -8.13 -8.06
C LEU A 7 -1.12 -9.07 -6.97
N THR A 8 -0.79 -10.29 -7.37
CA THR A 8 -0.42 -11.39 -6.47
C THR A 8 0.88 -12.03 -6.93
N GLY A 9 1.49 -12.92 -6.14
CA GLY A 9 2.77 -13.54 -6.50
C GLY A 9 3.97 -12.85 -5.86
N ASP A 10 5.15 -13.37 -6.19
CA ASP A 10 6.43 -12.89 -5.70
C ASP A 10 6.83 -11.59 -6.41
N TYR A 11 7.03 -10.53 -5.63
CA TYR A 11 7.34 -9.19 -6.16
C TYR A 11 8.82 -8.86 -6.10
N ALA A 12 9.56 -9.39 -5.12
CA ALA A 12 10.99 -9.19 -4.99
C ALA A 12 11.71 -10.26 -5.82
N ASN A 13 12.61 -9.85 -6.71
CA ASN A 13 13.45 -10.69 -7.57
C ASN A 13 12.75 -11.53 -8.65
N VAL A 14 11.46 -11.87 -8.49
CA VAL A 14 10.68 -12.65 -9.47
C VAL A 14 9.82 -11.77 -10.38
N ASN A 15 9.35 -10.63 -9.85
CA ASN A 15 8.55 -9.63 -10.54
C ASN A 15 7.16 -10.09 -11.04
N ASP A 16 6.50 -11.05 -10.36
CA ASP A 16 5.18 -11.55 -10.76
C ASP A 16 4.12 -10.43 -10.80
N ARG A 17 4.10 -9.59 -9.75
CA ARG A 17 3.13 -8.49 -9.62
C ARG A 17 3.32 -7.44 -10.71
N GLN A 18 4.58 -7.14 -11.04
CA GLN A 18 4.98 -6.22 -12.10
C GLN A 18 4.61 -6.77 -13.48
N GLY A 19 4.87 -8.06 -13.72
CA GLY A 19 4.46 -8.75 -14.94
C GLY A 19 2.94 -8.76 -15.12
N GLN A 20 2.18 -8.97 -14.04
CA GLN A 20 0.72 -8.84 -14.05
C GLN A 20 0.26 -7.41 -14.36
N ALA A 21 0.89 -6.40 -13.76
CA ALA A 21 0.57 -4.99 -14.04
C ALA A 21 0.82 -4.63 -15.51
N ALA A 22 1.94 -5.10 -16.09
CA ALA A 22 2.23 -4.96 -17.52
C ALA A 22 1.18 -5.65 -18.39
N LYS A 23 0.92 -6.93 -18.13
CA LYS A 23 -0.02 -7.74 -18.92
C LYS A 23 -1.44 -7.17 -18.90
N ARG A 24 -1.87 -6.60 -17.77
CA ARG A 24 -3.22 -6.06 -17.59
C ARG A 24 -3.33 -4.59 -18.01
N GLY A 25 -2.21 -3.90 -18.28
CA GLY A 25 -2.21 -2.49 -18.65
C GLY A 25 -2.60 -1.57 -17.49
N CYS A 26 -2.07 -1.82 -16.28
CA CYS A 26 -2.32 -0.93 -15.15
C CYS A 26 -1.83 0.49 -15.45
N ALA A 27 -2.69 1.48 -15.20
CA ALA A 27 -2.35 2.91 -15.31
C ALA A 27 -1.51 3.39 -14.12
N VAL A 28 -1.67 2.75 -12.96
CA VAL A 28 -0.93 3.03 -11.73
C VAL A 28 -0.99 1.79 -10.83
N THR A 29 0.02 1.61 -9.99
CA THR A 29 0.04 0.55 -8.97
C THR A 29 0.36 1.11 -7.59
N ILE A 30 -0.20 0.46 -6.57
CA ILE A 30 0.06 0.75 -5.16
C ILE A 30 0.26 -0.55 -4.39
N ASP A 31 1.34 -0.60 -3.61
CA ASP A 31 1.64 -1.69 -2.69
C ASP A 31 1.35 -1.26 -1.25
N PHE A 32 0.44 -1.97 -0.59
CA PHE A 32 0.00 -1.70 0.77
C PHE A 32 0.83 -2.50 1.77
N HIS A 33 1.50 -1.78 2.66
CA HIS A 33 2.26 -2.29 3.78
C HIS A 33 1.95 -1.50 5.06
N PHE A 34 2.42 -2.00 6.18
CA PHE A 34 2.52 -1.25 7.43
C PHE A 34 3.93 -1.46 8.02
N ASN A 35 4.41 -0.49 8.80
CA ASN A 35 5.73 -0.59 9.39
C ASN A 35 5.74 -1.49 10.64
N GLY A 36 6.89 -2.14 10.87
CA GLY A 36 7.22 -2.79 12.13
C GLY A 36 8.65 -2.48 12.56
N ASN A 37 8.83 -2.09 13.82
CA ASN A 37 10.13 -1.85 14.47
C ASN A 37 9.95 -1.72 16.01
N GLY A 38 11.01 -1.35 16.74
CA GLY A 38 11.03 -1.17 18.19
C GLY A 38 10.09 -0.08 18.74
N ALA A 39 9.98 -0.03 20.06
CA ALA A 39 8.95 0.67 20.84
C ALA A 39 8.88 2.21 20.70
N ASP A 40 9.83 2.84 20.01
CA ASP A 40 9.84 4.29 19.78
C ASP A 40 9.57 4.67 18.32
N ALA A 41 9.51 3.68 17.43
CA ALA A 41 9.30 3.92 16.02
C ALA A 41 7.86 4.33 15.73
N LYS A 42 7.70 5.42 14.98
CA LYS A 42 6.39 5.97 14.66
C LYS A 42 6.37 6.62 13.29
N GLY A 43 5.16 6.83 12.82
CA GLY A 43 4.84 7.63 11.66
C GLY A 43 4.78 6.87 10.34
N GLY A 44 4.28 7.57 9.33
CA GLY A 44 4.09 7.04 7.99
C GLY A 44 5.18 7.45 7.01
N GLU A 45 5.37 6.61 6.01
CA GLU A 45 6.20 6.90 4.85
C GLU A 45 5.60 6.34 3.56
N VAL A 46 6.09 6.86 2.44
CA VAL A 46 5.73 6.46 1.09
C VAL A 46 6.99 6.36 0.25
N TRP A 47 7.12 5.27 -0.47
CA TRP A 47 8.14 5.07 -1.47
C TRP A 47 7.56 5.27 -2.87
N TYR A 48 8.28 5.96 -3.75
CA TYR A 48 7.87 6.15 -5.13
C TYR A 48 8.87 5.55 -6.11
N LYS A 49 8.36 5.08 -7.25
CA LYS A 49 9.17 4.56 -8.36
C LYS A 49 10.10 5.65 -8.93
N PRO A 50 11.42 5.41 -9.03
CA PRO A 50 12.36 6.36 -9.60
C PRO A 50 12.12 6.57 -11.10
N GLY A 51 12.40 7.79 -11.58
CA GLY A 51 12.36 8.14 -13.00
C GLY A 51 10.96 8.19 -13.64
N ASP A 52 9.90 7.97 -12.87
CA ASP A 52 8.52 8.05 -13.34
C ASP A 52 7.89 9.39 -12.95
N ALA A 53 7.50 10.19 -13.96
CA ALA A 53 7.03 11.56 -13.76
C ALA A 53 5.76 11.67 -12.90
N ASN A 54 4.96 10.60 -12.81
CA ASN A 54 3.70 10.60 -12.07
C ASN A 54 3.82 9.92 -10.70
N ALA A 55 4.84 9.10 -10.47
CA ALA A 55 5.02 8.38 -9.21
C ALA A 55 5.35 9.31 -8.04
N ARG A 56 6.26 10.28 -8.23
CA ARG A 56 6.64 11.23 -7.17
C ARG A 56 5.50 12.16 -6.75
N PRO A 57 4.74 12.80 -7.68
CA PRO A 57 3.55 13.57 -7.31
C PRO A 57 2.48 12.74 -6.60
N LEU A 58 2.23 11.50 -7.06
CA LEU A 58 1.32 10.59 -6.38
C LEU A 58 1.78 10.29 -4.95
N GLY A 59 3.06 9.93 -4.77
CA GLY A 59 3.61 9.66 -3.45
C GLY A 59 3.51 10.88 -2.53
N ARG A 60 3.77 12.09 -3.04
CA ARG A 60 3.56 13.34 -2.30
C ARG A 60 2.11 13.51 -1.86
N ALA A 61 1.14 13.31 -2.76
CA ALA A 61 -0.27 13.43 -2.43
C ALA A 61 -0.71 12.47 -1.31
N ILE A 62 -0.12 11.27 -1.25
CA ILE A 62 -0.37 10.31 -0.16
C ILE A 62 0.30 10.75 1.15
N VAL A 63 1.51 11.29 1.13
CA VAL A 63 2.14 11.87 2.32
C VAL A 63 1.33 13.05 2.87
N ASP A 64 0.80 13.90 1.99
CA ASP A 64 -0.04 15.04 2.38
C ASP A 64 -1.37 14.54 2.99
N ALA A 65 -1.88 13.41 2.51
CA ALA A 65 -3.03 12.73 3.12
C ALA A 65 -2.76 12.27 4.56
N TYR A 66 -1.57 11.76 4.86
CA TYR A 66 -1.19 11.38 6.23
C TYR A 66 -1.23 12.60 7.14
N THR A 67 -0.64 13.71 6.68
CA THR A 67 -0.65 15.00 7.39
C THR A 67 -2.07 15.49 7.66
N ALA A 68 -2.94 15.44 6.64
CA ALA A 68 -4.33 15.87 6.75
C ALA A 68 -5.16 15.03 7.74
N LEU A 69 -4.70 13.81 8.06
CA LEU A 69 -5.30 12.92 9.05
C LEU A 69 -4.64 13.02 10.42
N GLY A 70 -3.66 13.92 10.59
CA GLY A 70 -2.91 14.09 11.84
C GLY A 70 -1.91 12.96 12.12
N LEU A 71 -1.56 12.15 11.11
CA LEU A 71 -0.60 11.07 11.27
C LEU A 71 0.83 11.62 11.24
N PRO A 72 1.71 11.21 12.18
CA PRO A 72 3.10 11.67 12.19
C PRO A 72 3.89 11.06 11.02
N PHE A 73 5.02 11.65 10.69
CA PHE A 73 5.95 11.10 9.69
C PHE A 73 6.99 10.18 10.32
N HIS A 74 7.44 9.21 9.54
CA HIS A 74 8.63 8.45 9.89
C HIS A 74 9.88 9.21 9.46
N GLY A 75 10.63 9.70 10.45
CA GLY A 75 11.82 10.52 10.22
C GLY A 75 11.52 11.89 9.61
N THR A 76 12.55 12.54 9.05
CA THR A 76 12.45 13.87 8.43
C THR A 76 12.04 13.83 6.96
N GLU A 77 12.14 12.66 6.32
CA GLU A 77 11.86 12.44 4.90
C GLU A 77 10.82 11.32 4.70
N PRO A 78 9.51 11.63 4.80
CA PRO A 78 8.44 10.63 4.65
C PRO A 78 8.20 10.20 3.19
N LEU A 79 8.73 10.94 2.20
CA LEU A 79 8.62 10.61 0.78
C LEU A 79 9.98 10.18 0.24
N LYS A 80 10.14 8.90 -0.08
CA LYS A 80 11.42 8.27 -0.39
C LYS A 80 11.44 7.70 -1.80
N GLU A 81 12.58 7.79 -2.48
CA GLU A 81 12.74 7.16 -3.79
C GLU A 81 13.11 5.68 -3.65
N ALA A 82 12.45 4.80 -4.40
CA ALA A 82 12.73 3.36 -4.40
C ALA A 82 13.97 3.01 -5.25
N VAL A 83 15.15 3.40 -4.77
CA VAL A 83 16.46 3.07 -5.37
C VAL A 83 16.94 1.66 -5.02
N GLN A 84 17.93 1.16 -5.74
CA GLN A 84 18.52 -0.17 -5.49
C GLN A 84 19.02 -0.32 -4.06
N GLY A 85 18.75 -1.48 -3.45
CA GLY A 85 19.25 -1.84 -2.13
C GLY A 85 18.32 -1.48 -0.97
N ASN A 86 17.27 -0.68 -1.20
CA ASN A 86 16.24 -0.46 -0.19
C ASN A 86 15.08 -1.47 -0.29
N ARG A 87 14.30 -1.59 0.79
CA ARG A 87 13.19 -2.55 0.93
C ARG A 87 12.09 -2.38 -0.12
N ALA A 88 11.88 -1.16 -0.62
CA ALA A 88 10.87 -0.84 -1.62
C ALA A 88 11.38 -0.94 -3.06
N SER A 89 12.67 -1.26 -3.27
CA SER A 89 13.34 -1.19 -4.57
C SER A 89 12.66 -2.00 -5.67
N PHE A 90 11.89 -3.03 -5.31
CA PHE A 90 11.12 -3.83 -6.25
C PHE A 90 10.08 -3.01 -7.06
N ILE A 91 9.56 -1.89 -6.53
CA ILE A 91 8.57 -1.08 -7.25
C ILE A 91 9.16 -0.38 -8.48
N ARG A 92 10.49 -0.30 -8.59
CA ARG A 92 11.18 0.22 -9.79
C ARG A 92 10.89 -0.59 -11.05
N HIS A 93 10.47 -1.85 -10.89
CA HIS A 93 10.21 -2.78 -11.99
C HIS A 93 8.78 -2.70 -12.55
N TYR A 94 7.89 -1.89 -11.95
CA TYR A 94 6.57 -1.68 -12.53
C TYR A 94 6.64 -0.89 -13.84
N PRO A 95 5.85 -1.26 -14.87
CA PRO A 95 5.85 -0.57 -16.17
C PRO A 95 5.15 0.79 -16.14
N CYS A 96 4.41 1.07 -15.07
CA CYS A 96 3.60 2.27 -14.86
C CYS A 96 4.07 3.01 -13.59
N PRO A 97 3.47 4.16 -13.24
CA PRO A 97 3.69 4.79 -11.95
C PRO A 97 3.38 3.81 -10.81
N ALA A 98 4.25 3.78 -9.81
CA ALA A 98 4.12 2.86 -8.68
C ALA A 98 4.55 3.53 -7.37
N VAL A 99 3.81 3.22 -6.31
CA VAL A 99 4.13 3.63 -4.94
C VAL A 99 3.99 2.45 -3.99
N LEU A 100 4.77 2.45 -2.93
CA LEU A 100 4.58 1.58 -1.76
C LEU A 100 4.26 2.48 -0.57
N ILE A 101 3.26 2.11 0.21
CA ILE A 101 2.83 2.90 1.36
C ILE A 101 3.03 2.13 2.67
N GLU A 102 3.52 2.81 3.69
CA GLU A 102 3.59 2.29 5.06
C GLU A 102 3.07 3.38 6.01
N PRO A 103 1.74 3.46 6.21
CA PRO A 103 1.11 4.63 6.86
C PRO A 103 1.46 4.78 8.35
N LEU A 104 1.71 3.67 9.04
CA LEU A 104 1.79 3.59 10.50
C LEU A 104 2.68 2.42 10.94
N PHE A 105 3.17 2.46 12.19
CA PHE A 105 3.82 1.32 12.85
C PHE A 105 2.80 0.53 13.66
N VAL A 106 2.65 -0.76 13.38
CA VAL A 106 1.65 -1.63 14.05
C VAL A 106 2.24 -2.38 15.24
N THR A 107 3.57 -2.43 15.35
CA THR A 107 4.34 -3.09 16.42
C THR A 107 4.60 -2.19 17.64
N ASN A 108 4.20 -0.92 17.61
CA ASN A 108 4.52 0.03 18.66
C ASN A 108 3.29 0.42 19.52
N PRO A 109 3.25 0.06 20.82
CA PRO A 109 2.16 0.44 21.70
C PRO A 109 2.20 1.91 22.15
N SER A 110 3.39 2.54 22.24
CA SER A 110 3.56 3.86 22.85
C SER A 110 2.91 4.99 22.03
N ALA A 111 2.90 4.84 20.71
CA ALA A 111 2.33 5.81 19.78
C ALA A 111 0.84 5.56 19.47
N ASN A 112 0.25 4.48 19.99
CA ASN A 112 -1.12 4.02 19.72
C ASN A 112 -1.53 4.04 18.23
N GLN A 113 -0.57 3.82 17.32
CA GLN A 113 -0.84 3.81 15.89
C GLN A 113 -1.62 2.55 15.47
N ALA A 114 -1.36 1.42 16.12
CA ALA A 114 -2.18 0.22 16.02
C ALA A 114 -3.64 0.48 16.42
N GLY A 115 -3.88 1.13 17.56
CA GLY A 115 -5.24 1.46 17.98
C GLY A 115 -5.93 2.45 17.03
N TRP A 116 -5.19 3.38 16.43
CA TRP A 116 -5.74 4.27 15.41
C TRP A 116 -6.28 3.51 14.20
N ILE A 117 -5.51 2.55 13.66
CA ILE A 117 -5.92 1.82 12.44
C ILE A 117 -6.96 0.72 12.71
N HIS A 118 -7.16 0.33 13.97
CA HIS A 118 -8.25 -0.58 14.36
C HIS A 118 -9.64 0.07 14.33
N ASP A 119 -9.73 1.40 14.28
CA ASP A 119 -11.02 2.08 14.08
C ASP A 119 -11.39 2.10 12.59
N ASP A 120 -12.50 1.44 12.24
CA ASP A 120 -13.04 1.41 10.89
C ASP A 120 -13.21 2.81 10.27
N LYS A 121 -13.52 3.83 11.07
CA LYS A 121 -13.63 5.22 10.57
C LYS A 121 -12.29 5.75 10.10
N ASN A 122 -11.21 5.36 10.75
CA ASN A 122 -9.84 5.75 10.39
C ASN A 122 -9.37 5.00 9.15
N VAL A 123 -9.65 3.69 9.05
CA VAL A 123 -9.43 2.90 7.81
C VAL A 123 -10.13 3.57 6.63
N GLN A 124 -11.40 3.91 6.78
CA GLN A 124 -12.19 4.57 5.73
C GLN A 124 -11.67 5.97 5.39
N SER A 125 -11.20 6.73 6.38
CA SER A 125 -10.67 8.08 6.16
C SER A 125 -9.32 8.04 5.43
N LEU A 126 -8.45 7.12 5.80
CA LEU A 126 -7.20 6.85 5.09
C LEU A 126 -7.48 6.39 3.66
N ALA A 127 -8.36 5.40 3.49
CA ALA A 127 -8.72 4.86 2.19
C ALA A 127 -9.31 5.93 1.25
N ARG A 128 -10.19 6.82 1.75
CA ARG A 128 -10.73 7.95 0.97
C ARG A 128 -9.64 8.87 0.44
N ARG A 129 -8.65 9.21 1.26
CA ARG A 129 -7.56 10.09 0.84
C ARG A 129 -6.63 9.43 -0.18
N ILE A 130 -6.29 8.15 0.03
CA ILE A 130 -5.50 7.37 -0.92
C ILE A 130 -6.25 7.22 -2.26
N ALA A 131 -7.54 6.88 -2.21
CA ALA A 131 -8.37 6.78 -3.39
C ALA A 131 -8.43 8.12 -4.15
N GLN A 132 -8.59 9.25 -3.45
CA GLN A 132 -8.53 10.58 -4.06
C GLN A 132 -7.19 10.85 -4.75
N ALA A 133 -6.07 10.50 -4.12
CA ALA A 133 -4.74 10.64 -4.72
C ALA A 133 -4.58 9.79 -5.99
N LEU A 134 -5.03 8.53 -5.95
CA LEU A 134 -5.05 7.64 -7.12
C LEU A 134 -5.97 8.15 -8.21
N GLN A 135 -7.11 8.74 -7.85
CA GLN A 135 -8.02 9.35 -8.82
C GLN A 135 -7.34 10.53 -9.54
N ASN A 136 -6.70 11.42 -8.81
CA ASN A 136 -5.99 12.55 -9.41
C ASN A 136 -4.79 12.10 -10.25
N ALA A 137 -4.17 10.97 -9.92
CA ALA A 137 -3.03 10.42 -10.66
C ALA A 137 -3.40 9.69 -11.95
N THR A 138 -4.68 9.34 -12.17
CA THR A 138 -5.11 8.70 -13.42
C THR A 138 -6.11 9.59 -14.17
N GLN A 139 -5.81 9.88 -15.43
CA GLN A 139 -6.58 10.85 -16.23
C GLN A 139 -7.95 10.30 -16.69
N ASP A 140 -8.05 9.00 -16.95
CA ASP A 140 -9.30 8.35 -17.39
C ASP A 140 -10.01 7.71 -16.19
N GLU A 141 -11.31 7.93 -16.07
CA GLU A 141 -12.16 7.23 -15.12
C GLU A 141 -12.18 5.72 -15.32
N LYS A 142 -11.84 5.19 -16.50
CA LYS A 142 -11.76 3.75 -16.80
C LYS A 142 -10.37 3.16 -16.55
N SER A 143 -9.43 3.96 -16.05
CA SER A 143 -8.07 3.50 -15.74
C SER A 143 -8.09 2.27 -14.83
N LEU A 144 -7.23 1.29 -15.14
CA LEU A 144 -7.03 0.11 -14.32
C LEU A 144 -5.98 0.40 -13.25
N VAL A 145 -6.36 0.29 -11.98
CA VAL A 145 -5.47 0.45 -10.82
C VAL A 145 -5.04 -0.93 -10.31
N GLY A 146 -3.74 -1.18 -10.23
CA GLY A 146 -3.21 -2.39 -9.60
C GLY A 146 -3.08 -2.22 -8.10
N LEU A 147 -3.81 -3.04 -7.34
CA LEU A 147 -3.73 -3.10 -5.88
C LEU A 147 -2.93 -4.33 -5.47
N SER A 148 -1.95 -4.12 -4.60
CA SER A 148 -1.02 -5.16 -4.15
C SER A 148 -0.92 -5.12 -2.63
N ILE A 149 -0.95 -6.28 -1.97
CA ILE A 149 -0.79 -6.38 -0.51
C ILE A 149 0.56 -7.06 -0.26
N GLY A 150 1.52 -6.32 0.29
CA GLY A 150 2.92 -6.71 0.44
C GLY A 150 3.11 -8.17 0.89
N HIS A 151 2.71 -8.47 2.10
CA HIS A 151 2.98 -9.77 2.73
C HIS A 151 2.08 -10.92 2.29
N LEU A 152 1.05 -10.67 1.47
CA LEU A 152 0.11 -11.72 1.05
C LEU A 152 0.43 -12.27 -0.34
N TYR A 153 -0.08 -13.47 -0.64
CA TYR A 153 -0.09 -14.06 -1.99
C TYR A 153 1.28 -14.40 -2.58
N LYS A 154 2.34 -14.51 -1.77
CA LYS A 154 3.68 -14.97 -2.21
C LYS A 154 3.76 -16.50 -2.18
N PRO A 155 3.92 -17.19 -3.34
CA PRO A 155 4.13 -18.63 -3.36
C PRO A 155 5.39 -19.05 -2.59
N SER A 156 6.45 -18.23 -2.65
CA SER A 156 7.71 -18.48 -1.95
C SER A 156 7.61 -18.40 -0.41
N SER A 157 6.57 -17.75 0.12
CA SER A 157 6.37 -17.54 1.55
C SER A 157 4.90 -17.72 1.93
N ARG A 158 4.44 -18.97 1.88
CA ARG A 158 3.08 -19.33 2.29
C ARG A 158 2.89 -19.01 3.78
N GLY A 159 1.85 -18.25 4.09
CA GLY A 159 1.56 -17.83 5.46
C GLY A 159 2.29 -16.57 5.92
N ASP A 160 3.02 -15.87 5.06
CA ASP A 160 3.49 -14.52 5.38
C ASP A 160 2.31 -13.59 5.65
N THR A 161 2.39 -12.89 6.78
CA THR A 161 1.40 -11.93 7.25
C THR A 161 2.04 -10.60 7.67
N GLY A 162 3.34 -10.46 7.41
CA GLY A 162 4.16 -9.34 7.88
C GLY A 162 4.40 -9.42 9.38
N VAL A 163 4.61 -8.27 10.00
CA VAL A 163 4.84 -8.18 11.44
C VAL A 163 3.55 -8.35 12.25
N ASP A 164 3.70 -8.88 13.47
CA ASP A 164 2.60 -8.96 14.44
C ASP A 164 2.24 -7.55 14.94
N CYS A 165 0.96 -7.25 14.94
CA CYS A 165 0.44 -6.03 15.54
C CYS A 165 0.32 -6.19 17.05
N VAL A 166 0.58 -5.11 17.80
CA VAL A 166 0.51 -5.15 19.28
C VAL A 166 -0.89 -5.43 19.83
N LEU A 167 -1.92 -5.35 18.99
CA LEU A 167 -3.31 -5.61 19.35
C LEU A 167 -3.82 -6.98 18.87
N GLY A 168 -2.95 -7.86 18.36
CA GLY A 168 -3.24 -9.28 18.14
C GLY A 168 -3.57 -9.70 16.71
N ASP A 169 -3.59 -8.76 15.75
CA ASP A 169 -3.65 -9.04 14.32
C ASP A 169 -2.27 -8.81 13.64
N THR A 170 -2.22 -8.50 12.34
CA THR A 170 -0.96 -8.42 11.60
C THR A 170 -0.91 -7.24 10.64
N GLU A 171 0.30 -6.88 10.21
CA GLU A 171 0.56 -5.92 9.14
C GLU A 171 -0.32 -6.17 7.90
N ALA A 172 -0.38 -7.41 7.46
CA ALA A 172 -1.17 -7.80 6.29
C ALA A 172 -2.67 -7.63 6.48
N ALA A 173 -3.20 -7.80 7.70
CA ALA A 173 -4.62 -7.58 8.00
C ALA A 173 -4.99 -6.11 7.80
N HIS A 174 -4.21 -5.19 8.35
CA HIS A 174 -4.40 -3.75 8.14
C HIS A 174 -4.20 -3.33 6.69
N ALA A 175 -3.13 -3.82 6.05
CA ALA A 175 -2.88 -3.55 4.63
C ALA A 175 -4.03 -4.01 3.74
N ARG A 176 -4.59 -5.19 4.01
CA ARG A 176 -5.77 -5.72 3.33
C ARG A 176 -7.00 -4.84 3.54
N ALA A 177 -7.31 -4.49 4.78
CA ALA A 177 -8.48 -3.66 5.11
C ALA A 177 -8.45 -2.30 4.39
N VAL A 178 -7.29 -1.63 4.39
CA VAL A 178 -7.11 -0.36 3.66
C VAL A 178 -7.20 -0.57 2.15
N ALA A 179 -6.56 -1.61 1.61
CA ALA A 179 -6.59 -1.89 0.16
C ALA A 179 -8.00 -2.18 -0.36
N GLU A 180 -8.77 -3.01 0.36
CA GLU A 180 -10.17 -3.33 0.02
C GLU A 180 -11.07 -2.08 0.12
N ALA A 181 -10.87 -1.24 1.15
CA ALA A 181 -11.58 0.03 1.27
C ALA A 181 -11.23 1.00 0.12
N VAL A 182 -9.94 1.14 -0.25
CA VAL A 182 -9.50 1.95 -1.39
C VAL A 182 -10.15 1.44 -2.67
N GLY A 183 -10.08 0.15 -2.95
CA GLY A 183 -10.66 -0.43 -4.15
C GLY A 183 -12.19 -0.26 -4.20
N THR A 184 -12.86 -0.33 -3.06
CA THR A 184 -14.31 -0.10 -2.95
C THR A 184 -14.67 1.33 -3.34
N ILE A 185 -13.90 2.31 -2.87
CA ILE A 185 -14.09 3.73 -3.19
C ILE A 185 -13.80 4.00 -4.68
N LEU A 186 -12.75 3.40 -5.24
CA LEU A 186 -12.36 3.60 -6.64
C LEU A 186 -13.39 3.04 -7.64
N THR A 187 -13.98 1.89 -7.30
CA THR A 187 -14.93 1.17 -8.16
C THR A 187 -16.39 1.51 -7.88
N GLY A 188 -16.69 2.13 -6.74
CA GLY A 188 -18.05 2.42 -6.28
C GLY A 188 -18.86 1.18 -5.88
N GLN A 189 -18.21 0.02 -5.73
CA GLN A 189 -18.83 -1.25 -5.32
C GLN A 189 -17.89 -1.99 -4.36
N PRO A 190 -18.40 -2.84 -3.46
CA PRO A 190 -17.54 -3.64 -2.59
C PRO A 190 -16.53 -4.48 -3.38
N VAL A 191 -15.25 -4.40 -3.00
CA VAL A 191 -14.21 -5.28 -3.53
C VAL A 191 -13.52 -6.02 -2.40
N ASN A 192 -13.33 -7.32 -2.59
CA ASN A 192 -12.61 -8.16 -1.65
C ASN A 192 -11.32 -8.64 -2.31
N ALA A 193 -10.22 -8.62 -1.56
CA ALA A 193 -8.99 -9.27 -1.96
C ALA A 193 -9.21 -10.79 -2.04
N PRO A 194 -8.42 -11.51 -2.86
CA PRO A 194 -8.51 -12.96 -2.92
C PRO A 194 -8.40 -13.61 -1.52
N PRO A 195 -9.00 -14.79 -1.30
CA PRO A 195 -8.80 -15.50 -0.05
C PRO A 195 -7.32 -15.75 0.25
N TRP A 196 -6.89 -15.54 1.50
CA TRP A 196 -5.56 -15.89 2.01
C TRP A 196 -5.66 -16.46 3.44
N PRO A 197 -4.89 -17.51 3.79
CA PRO A 197 -4.06 -18.32 2.90
C PRO A 197 -4.90 -18.99 1.80
N PRO A 198 -4.31 -19.39 0.64
CA PRO A 198 -5.04 -20.16 -0.35
C PRO A 198 -5.63 -21.40 0.34
N PRO A 199 -6.85 -21.84 -0.07
CA PRO A 199 -7.42 -23.06 0.47
C PRO A 199 -6.42 -24.22 0.33
N LYS A 200 -6.39 -25.10 1.34
CA LYS A 200 -5.53 -26.28 1.37
C LYS A 200 -5.83 -27.22 0.21
#